data_AF-X7ZBT7-F1
#
_entry.id   AF-X7ZBT7-F1
#
_cell.length_a   1.000
_cell.length_b   1.000
_cell.length_c   1.000
_cell.angle_alpha   90.00
_cell.angle_beta   90.00
_cell.angle_gamma   90.00
#
_symmetry.space_group_name_H-M   'P 1'
#
loop_
_entity.id
_entity.type
_entity.pdbx_description
1 polymer ?
#
loop_
_entity_poly.entity_id
_entity_poly.type
_entity_poly.pdbx_seq_one_letter_code
_entity_poly.pdbx_strand_id
1 'polypeptide(L)'
;MITTGGANRRNGTRFGPKWEPQRLFADFDRSARRWAGKRQHQLARGPMLVAKLPVIRRTAMRLSTRNQLKGTIAEVALGNVMAIVKVRLDGGDQVITSSITKDAAQELGLKAGQPATVFIKSTEVTIGVD
;
A
#
# COMPACT_ATOMS: atom_id res chain seq x y z
N MET A 1 -19.49 36.59 53.60
CA MET A 1 -18.06 36.93 53.75
C MET A 1 -17.43 36.97 52.37
N ILE A 2 -16.86 38.12 52.01
CA ILE A 2 -16.11 38.37 50.78
C ILE A 2 -14.62 38.18 51.11
N THR A 3 -13.80 37.80 50.12
CA THR A 3 -12.32 37.83 49.97
C THR A 3 -11.68 36.44 49.80
N THR A 4 -10.70 36.15 48.93
CA THR A 4 -10.00 36.85 47.81
C THR A 4 -9.29 35.71 47.05
N GLY A 5 -9.39 35.62 45.73
CA GLY A 5 -8.33 36.10 44.81
C GLY A 5 -7.11 35.16 44.75
N GLY A 6 -6.96 34.47 43.62
CA GLY A 6 -5.80 33.64 43.31
C GLY A 6 -5.70 33.38 41.81
N ALA A 7 -5.26 34.40 41.08
CA ALA A 7 -5.04 34.33 39.63
C ALA A 7 -3.82 33.46 39.30
N ASN A 8 -4.05 32.29 38.69
CA ASN A 8 -2.98 31.47 38.14
C ASN A 8 -2.74 31.84 36.67
N ARG A 9 -1.78 32.72 36.43
CA ARG A 9 -1.13 32.89 35.13
C ARG A 9 0.08 31.97 35.09
N ARG A 10 0.11 31.05 34.11
CA ARG A 10 1.27 30.67 33.26
C ARG A 10 1.03 29.28 32.66
N ASN A 11 0.69 29.23 31.38
CA ASN A 11 1.57 28.66 30.34
C ASN A 11 0.85 28.68 28.99
N GLY A 12 1.32 29.60 28.14
CA GLY A 12 0.87 29.73 26.77
C GLY A 12 1.33 28.55 25.92
N THR A 13 0.37 27.82 25.36
CA THR A 13 0.57 26.93 24.23
C THR A 13 0.81 27.79 22.99
N ARG A 14 2.09 28.03 22.65
CA ARG A 14 2.45 28.56 21.33
C ARG A 14 2.31 27.42 20.33
N PHE A 15 1.19 27.44 19.60
CA PHE A 15 0.97 26.63 18.41
C PHE A 15 2.09 26.89 17.40
N GLY A 16 2.73 25.80 16.95
CA GLY A 16 3.68 25.80 15.85
C GLY A 16 3.04 26.27 14.53
N PRO A 17 3.86 26.55 13.50
CA PRO A 17 3.42 27.25 12.30
C PRO A 17 2.28 26.53 11.58
N LYS A 18 1.25 27.31 11.26
CA LYS A 18 0.06 26.96 10.49
C LYS A 18 0.48 26.45 9.11
N TRP A 19 0.25 25.17 8.86
CA TRP A 19 0.42 24.52 7.55
C TRP A 19 -0.58 25.15 6.55
N GLU A 20 -0.10 25.60 5.39
CA GLU A 20 -0.90 26.29 4.37
C GLU A 20 -0.84 25.50 3.04
N PRO A 21 -1.92 24.82 2.57
CA PRO A 21 -1.84 23.78 1.54
C PRO A 21 -1.89 24.27 0.08
N GLN A 22 -1.64 25.55 -0.22
CA GLN A 22 -2.05 26.13 -1.51
C GLN A 22 -0.95 26.89 -2.28
N ARG A 23 0.34 26.62 -2.03
CA ARG A 23 1.43 27.26 -2.79
C ARG A 23 2.47 26.26 -3.31
N LEU A 24 2.01 25.22 -3.98
CA LEU A 24 2.89 24.31 -4.73
C LEU A 24 2.31 23.88 -6.07
N PHE A 25 1.70 24.81 -6.81
CA PHE A 25 1.33 24.61 -8.22
C PHE A 25 1.37 25.95 -8.96
N ALA A 26 2.57 26.49 -9.14
CA ALA A 26 2.78 27.62 -10.02
C ALA A 26 4.18 27.52 -10.61
N ASP A 27 4.42 26.54 -11.48
CA ASP A 27 5.55 26.51 -12.43
C ASP A 27 5.49 25.23 -13.29
N PHE A 28 4.51 25.10 -14.20
CA PHE A 28 4.61 24.04 -15.23
C PHE A 28 3.74 24.18 -16.51
N ASP A 29 3.49 25.36 -17.08
CA ASP A 29 3.28 25.38 -18.55
C ASP A 29 3.34 26.75 -19.21
N ARG A 30 4.49 27.13 -19.78
CA ARG A 30 4.56 28.25 -20.75
C ARG A 30 5.43 27.96 -21.97
N SER A 31 5.88 26.73 -22.17
CA SER A 31 6.87 26.41 -23.20
C SER A 31 6.33 25.57 -24.36
N ALA A 32 5.07 25.14 -24.31
CA ALA A 32 4.47 24.28 -25.34
C ALA A 32 4.00 25.01 -26.62
N ARG A 33 4.15 26.34 -26.72
CA ARG A 33 3.64 27.14 -27.85
C ARG A 33 4.72 27.76 -28.75
N ARG A 34 5.79 27.01 -29.05
CA ARG A 34 6.81 27.49 -30.01
C ARG A 34 7.43 26.45 -30.94
N TRP A 35 6.89 25.23 -30.97
CA TRP A 35 7.39 24.12 -31.81
C TRP A 35 6.42 23.68 -32.92
N ALA A 36 5.34 24.43 -33.16
CA ALA A 36 4.33 24.13 -34.19
C ALA A 36 4.67 24.72 -35.58
N GLY A 37 5.96 24.82 -35.92
CA GLY A 37 6.33 25.48 -37.17
C GLY A 37 7.79 25.27 -37.55
N LYS A 38 8.16 24.02 -37.83
CA LYS A 38 9.26 23.70 -38.75
C LYS A 38 9.46 22.18 -38.86
N ARG A 39 9.09 21.65 -40.03
CA ARG A 39 9.75 20.57 -40.80
C ARG A 39 8.71 19.68 -41.46
N GLN A 40 8.15 20.19 -42.55
CA GLN A 40 7.61 19.35 -43.61
C GLN A 40 8.70 19.20 -44.67
N HIS A 41 8.88 17.97 -45.16
CA HIS A 41 9.90 17.49 -46.10
C HIS A 41 11.25 17.07 -45.49
N GLN A 42 11.28 15.83 -45.00
CA GLN A 42 12.35 14.90 -45.37
C GLN A 42 11.81 13.46 -45.25
N LEU A 43 11.50 12.87 -46.41
CA LEU A 43 11.31 11.43 -46.58
C LEU A 43 12.70 10.79 -46.63
N ALA A 44 13.04 9.95 -45.67
CA ALA A 44 14.12 8.99 -45.81
C ALA A 44 13.88 7.80 -44.87
N ARG A 45 13.89 6.61 -45.45
CA ARG A 45 13.82 5.31 -44.80
C ARG A 45 14.96 5.18 -43.80
N GLY A 46 14.63 5.11 -42.50
CA GLY A 46 15.56 4.77 -41.42
C GLY A 46 15.03 3.56 -40.64
N PRO A 47 15.89 2.75 -40.00
CA PRO A 47 15.47 1.56 -39.28
C PRO A 47 14.48 1.95 -38.18
N MET A 48 13.41 1.17 -38.04
CA MET A 48 12.40 1.32 -36.99
C MET A 48 13.10 1.53 -35.65
N LEU A 49 12.91 2.70 -35.05
CA LEU A 49 13.23 2.95 -33.65
C LEU A 49 12.36 1.99 -32.85
N VAL A 50 12.94 0.87 -32.41
CA VAL A 50 12.32 0.02 -31.39
C VAL A 50 12.23 0.89 -30.14
N ALA A 51 11.06 1.47 -29.92
CA ALA A 51 10.77 2.25 -28.73
C ALA A 51 11.07 1.35 -27.53
N LYS A 52 12.14 1.66 -26.78
CA LYS A 52 12.44 1.01 -25.50
C LYS A 52 11.26 1.29 -24.57
N LEU A 53 10.33 0.34 -24.51
CA LEU A 53 9.25 0.35 -23.54
C LEU A 53 9.87 0.42 -22.14
N PRO A 54 9.37 1.28 -21.24
CA PRO A 54 9.85 1.31 -19.87
C PRO A 54 9.59 -0.05 -19.26
N VAL A 55 10.66 -0.77 -18.91
CA VAL A 55 10.57 -1.96 -18.07
C VAL A 55 10.14 -1.46 -16.70
N ILE A 56 8.82 -1.47 -16.45
CA ILE A 56 8.27 -1.21 -15.12
C ILE A 56 8.79 -2.35 -14.24
N ARG A 57 9.84 -2.08 -13.46
CA ARG A 57 10.33 -3.02 -12.47
C ARG A 57 9.20 -3.22 -11.47
N ARG A 58 8.60 -4.42 -11.47
CA ARG A 58 7.69 -4.87 -10.41
C ARG A 58 8.49 -4.77 -9.11
N THR A 59 8.23 -3.75 -8.30
CA THR A 59 8.86 -3.61 -7.00
C THR A 59 8.34 -4.76 -6.13
N ALA A 60 9.15 -5.79 -5.95
CA ALA A 60 8.80 -6.87 -5.05
C ALA A 60 8.66 -6.28 -3.64
N MET A 61 7.50 -6.51 -3.01
CA MET A 61 7.22 -6.03 -1.66
C MET A 61 8.20 -6.71 -0.68
N ARG A 62 8.98 -5.91 0.06
CA ARG A 62 9.84 -6.41 1.14
C ARG A 62 9.12 -6.22 2.47
N LEU A 63 8.76 -7.32 3.13
CA LEU A 63 8.14 -7.31 4.45
C LEU A 63 9.14 -7.77 5.51
N SER A 64 9.07 -7.21 6.71
CA SER A 64 9.89 -7.63 7.86
C SER A 64 9.46 -8.98 8.45
N THR A 65 8.27 -9.46 8.06
CA THR A 65 7.70 -10.74 8.47
C THR A 65 8.58 -11.90 8.02
N ARG A 66 9.19 -12.62 8.97
CA ARG A 66 10.15 -13.70 8.69
C ARG A 66 9.48 -15.04 8.42
N ASN A 67 8.30 -15.28 8.99
CA ASN A 67 7.57 -16.52 8.75
C ASN A 67 6.63 -16.30 7.56
N GLN A 68 7.00 -16.86 6.41
CA GLN A 68 6.25 -16.75 5.16
C GLN A 68 5.95 -18.16 4.66
N LEU A 69 4.68 -18.55 4.70
CA LEU A 69 4.25 -19.90 4.33
C LEU A 69 3.48 -19.82 3.03
N LYS A 70 3.97 -20.49 1.98
CA LYS A 70 3.31 -20.53 0.68
C LYS A 70 2.20 -21.57 0.67
N GLY A 71 1.14 -21.27 -0.07
CA GLY A 71 0.00 -22.16 -0.20
C GLY A 71 -1.00 -21.70 -1.23
N THR A 72 -2.16 -22.35 -1.21
CA THR A 72 -3.32 -22.01 -2.04
C THR A 72 -4.52 -21.76 -1.14
N ILE A 73 -5.28 -20.70 -1.43
CA ILE A 73 -6.53 -20.41 -0.72
C ILE A 73 -7.51 -21.55 -0.99
N ALA A 74 -7.89 -22.28 0.06
CA ALA A 74 -8.87 -23.35 -0.02
C ALA A 74 -10.30 -22.81 0.08
N GLU A 75 -10.52 -21.83 0.95
CA GLU A 75 -11.85 -21.29 1.25
C GLU A 75 -11.75 -19.82 1.71
N VAL A 76 -12.75 -19.02 1.31
CA VAL A 76 -12.97 -17.67 1.84
C VAL A 76 -14.42 -17.56 2.29
N ALA A 77 -14.64 -17.49 3.59
CA ALA A 77 -15.96 -17.34 4.19
C ALA A 77 -16.14 -15.89 4.65
N LEU A 78 -17.00 -15.13 3.97
CA LEU A 78 -17.31 -13.74 4.33
C LEU A 78 -18.43 -13.69 5.36
N GLY A 79 -18.15 -13.19 6.55
CA GLY A 79 -19.14 -12.83 7.54
C GLY A 79 -19.64 -11.39 7.38
N ASN A 80 -20.35 -10.87 8.38
CA ASN A 80 -20.86 -9.50 8.34
C ASN A 80 -19.75 -8.45 8.52
N VAL A 81 -18.77 -8.73 9.39
CA VAL A 81 -17.65 -7.83 9.73
C VAL A 81 -16.30 -8.48 9.48
N MET A 82 -16.17 -9.76 9.84
CA MET A 82 -14.95 -10.55 9.67
C MET A 82 -15.09 -11.53 8.51
N ALA A 83 -13.96 -11.97 7.97
CA ALA A 83 -13.84 -13.04 7.01
C ALA A 83 -12.86 -14.08 7.54
N ILE A 84 -13.18 -15.36 7.31
CA ILE A 84 -12.28 -16.47 7.55
C ILE A 84 -11.67 -16.92 6.23
N VAL A 85 -10.35 -16.97 6.17
CA VAL A 85 -9.59 -17.42 5.00
C VAL A 85 -8.81 -18.66 5.39
N LYS A 86 -9.04 -19.77 4.69
CA LYS A 86 -8.29 -21.01 4.86
C LYS A 86 -7.29 -21.15 3.73
N VAL A 87 -6.02 -21.36 4.08
CA VAL A 87 -4.92 -21.56 3.13
C VAL A 87 -4.32 -22.94 3.37
N ARG A 88 -4.36 -23.80 2.35
CA ARG A 88 -3.64 -25.07 2.36
C ARG A 88 -2.20 -24.82 1.97
N LEU A 89 -1.26 -25.23 2.83
CA LEU A 89 0.17 -25.02 2.61
C LEU A 89 0.71 -25.95 1.53
N ASP A 90 1.72 -25.49 0.81
CA ASP A 90 2.43 -26.34 -0.15
C ASP A 90 3.19 -27.45 0.57
N GLY A 91 3.29 -28.64 -0.06
CA GLY A 91 4.06 -29.76 0.48
C GLY A 91 3.33 -30.63 1.52
N GLY A 92 2.02 -30.41 1.74
CA GLY A 92 1.19 -31.27 2.58
C GLY A 92 -0.28 -30.83 2.62
N ASP A 93 -1.03 -31.38 3.57
CA ASP A 93 -2.46 -31.06 3.78
C ASP A 93 -2.70 -30.12 4.98
N GLN A 94 -1.64 -29.53 5.53
CA GLN A 94 -1.75 -28.56 6.61
C GLN A 94 -2.53 -27.31 6.14
N VAL A 95 -3.52 -26.90 6.92
CA VAL A 95 -4.32 -25.70 6.65
C VAL A 95 -4.06 -24.65 7.72
N ILE A 96 -3.73 -23.44 7.29
CA ILE A 96 -3.70 -22.25 8.14
C ILE A 96 -5.02 -21.50 7.99
N THR A 97 -5.61 -21.12 9.12
CA THR A 97 -6.82 -20.30 9.15
C THR A 97 -6.47 -18.89 9.58
N SER A 98 -6.83 -17.90 8.78
CA SER A 98 -6.70 -16.47 9.09
C SER A 98 -8.07 -15.85 9.29
N SER A 99 -8.17 -14.93 10.25
CA SER A 99 -9.34 -14.08 10.45
C SER A 99 -8.95 -12.64 10.15
N ILE A 100 -9.58 -12.05 9.14
CA ILE A 100 -9.34 -10.67 8.69
C ILE A 100 -10.67 -9.93 8.57
N THR A 101 -10.65 -8.61 8.38
CA THR A 101 -11.89 -7.88 8.11
C THR A 101 -12.46 -8.28 6.76
N LYS A 102 -13.79 -8.24 6.64
CA LYS A 102 -14.51 -8.49 5.38
C LYS A 102 -14.00 -7.56 4.28
N ASP A 103 -13.84 -6.27 4.60
CA ASP A 103 -13.40 -5.26 3.63
C ASP A 103 -12.00 -5.56 3.10
N ALA A 104 -11.06 -5.97 3.96
CA ALA A 104 -9.71 -6.34 3.52
C ALA A 104 -9.72 -7.57 2.61
N ALA A 105 -10.55 -8.59 2.93
CA ALA A 105 -10.68 -9.78 2.08
C ALA A 105 -11.21 -9.43 0.68
N GLN A 106 -12.18 -8.51 0.61
CA GLN A 106 -12.77 -8.04 -0.63
C GLN A 106 -11.82 -7.14 -1.44
N GLU A 107 -11.14 -6.20 -0.79
CA GLU A 107 -10.17 -5.29 -1.43
C GLU A 107 -9.00 -6.06 -2.03
N LEU A 108 -8.51 -7.08 -1.32
CA LEU A 108 -7.46 -7.99 -1.82
C LEU A 108 -7.96 -8.95 -2.91
N GLY A 109 -9.27 -9.04 -3.13
CA GLY A 109 -9.86 -9.91 -4.14
C GLY A 109 -9.61 -11.40 -3.90
N LEU A 110 -9.55 -11.81 -2.62
CA LEU A 110 -9.24 -13.19 -2.23
C LEU A 110 -10.31 -14.16 -2.71
N LYS A 111 -9.91 -15.25 -3.36
CA LYS A 111 -10.81 -16.32 -3.82
C LYS A 111 -10.16 -17.68 -3.66
N ALA A 112 -10.99 -18.71 -3.49
CA ALA A 112 -10.52 -20.09 -3.51
C ALA A 112 -9.78 -20.42 -4.82
N GLY A 113 -8.76 -21.27 -4.72
CA GLY A 113 -7.87 -21.68 -5.81
C GLY A 113 -6.74 -20.70 -6.13
N GLN A 114 -6.71 -19.51 -5.53
CA GLN A 114 -5.62 -18.55 -5.76
C GLN A 114 -4.34 -18.92 -4.98
N PRO A 115 -3.14 -18.75 -5.57
CA PRO A 115 -1.91 -18.84 -4.82
C PRO A 115 -1.83 -17.70 -3.79
N ALA A 116 -1.38 -18.01 -2.59
CA ALA A 116 -1.24 -17.06 -1.49
C ALA A 116 0.02 -17.33 -0.66
N THR A 117 0.51 -16.28 0.00
CA THR A 117 1.55 -16.39 1.02
C THR A 117 0.95 -15.94 2.33
N VAL A 118 0.98 -16.79 3.34
CA VAL A 118 0.63 -16.46 4.72
C VAL A 118 1.83 -15.78 5.38
N PHE A 119 1.61 -14.59 5.94
CA PHE A 119 2.64 -13.83 6.66
C PHE A 119 2.32 -13.86 8.16
N ILE A 120 3.22 -14.41 8.97
CA ILE A 120 3.08 -14.47 10.43
C ILE A 120 4.25 -13.73 11.08
N LYS A 121 3.97 -12.67 11.84
CA LYS A 121 5.01 -11.92 12.52
C LYS A 121 5.71 -12.82 13.55
N SER A 122 7.05 -12.75 13.61
CA SER A 122 7.83 -13.64 14.50
C SER A 122 7.48 -13.51 15.98
N THR A 123 7.01 -12.35 16.41
CA THR A 123 6.65 -12.09 17.81
C THR A 123 5.27 -12.61 18.19
N GLU A 124 4.49 -13.14 17.23
CA GLU A 124 3.11 -13.62 17.43
C GLU A 124 3.02 -15.15 17.28
N VAL A 125 4.17 -15.83 17.27
CA VAL A 125 4.25 -17.29 17.26
C VAL A 125 4.53 -17.78 18.68
N THR A 126 3.75 -18.75 19.14
CA THR A 126 3.94 -19.44 20.42
C THR A 126 4.45 -20.85 20.18
N ILE A 127 5.40 -21.31 21.00
CA ILE A 127 5.93 -22.69 20.97
C ILE A 127 5.49 -23.41 22.24
N GLY A 128 5.01 -24.65 22.09
CA GLY A 128 4.72 -25.57 23.20
C GLY A 128 5.50 -26.87 23.02
N VAL A 129 5.89 -27.49 24.13
CA VAL A 129 6.51 -28.83 24.20
C VAL A 129 5.78 -29.63 25.28
N ASP A 130 5.75 -30.96 25.14
CA ASP A 130 5.14 -31.89 26.12
C ASP A 130 6.13 -32.35 27.19
#